data_AF-A0A077QW18-F1
#
_entry.id   AF-A0A077QW18-F1
#
_cell.length_a   1.000
_cell.length_b   1.000
_cell.length_c   1.000
_cell.angle_alpha   90.00
_cell.angle_beta   90.00
_cell.angle_gamma   90.00
#
_symmetry.space_group_name_H-M   'P 1'
#
loop_
_entity.id
_entity.type
_entity.pdbx_description
1 polymer ?
#
loop_
_entity_poly.entity_id
_entity_poly.type
_entity_poly.pdbx_seq_one_letter_code
_entity_poly.pdbx_strand_id
1 'polypeptide(L)'
;MSLLWYIQSRPKLVSQRGKLISALKLDGEDANTRIIKAILTTFTETASKSDRAVMSDFHQTKTLAYMCALALHLDNFSVDHEKLARNCNIQSAKLRELFRTLGCTSSVVAGEKRMVLKTPFTLPQPRKGKAGGRK
;
A
#
# COMPACT_ATOMS: atom_id res chain seq x y z
N MET A 1 0.66 -7.80 7.45
CA MET A 1 1.54 -6.85 6.72
C MET A 1 2.59 -7.54 5.85
N SER A 2 3.17 -8.67 6.29
CA SER A 2 4.34 -9.32 5.68
C SER A 2 4.15 -9.78 4.23
N LEU A 3 2.97 -10.32 3.87
CA LEU A 3 2.75 -10.91 2.55
C LEU A 3 2.56 -9.86 1.44
N LEU A 4 1.76 -8.81 1.68
CA LEU A 4 1.64 -7.68 0.76
C LEU A 4 2.95 -6.91 0.62
N TRP A 5 3.70 -6.78 1.72
CA TRP A 5 5.03 -6.16 1.71
C TRP A 5 6.01 -6.95 0.85
N TYR A 6 5.99 -8.29 0.95
CA TYR A 6 6.86 -9.16 0.16
C TYR A 6 6.59 -9.02 -1.34
N ILE A 7 5.32 -8.91 -1.74
CA ILE A 7 4.92 -8.68 -3.14
C ILE A 7 5.35 -7.30 -3.62
N GLN A 8 5.13 -6.26 -2.81
CA GLN A 8 5.55 -4.89 -3.11
C GLN A 8 7.08 -4.75 -3.24
N SER A 9 7.84 -5.44 -2.40
CA SER A 9 9.31 -5.40 -2.39
C SER A 9 9.94 -6.14 -3.58
N ARG A 10 9.18 -7.04 -4.22
CA ARG A 10 9.68 -7.94 -5.26
C ARG A 10 8.75 -7.96 -6.49
N PRO A 11 8.53 -6.81 -7.16
CA PRO A 11 7.62 -6.69 -8.30
C PRO A 11 7.96 -7.62 -9.46
N LYS A 12 9.24 -8.00 -9.61
CA LYS A 12 9.69 -8.91 -10.68
C LYS A 12 9.26 -10.37 -10.45
N LEU A 13 9.14 -10.80 -9.20
CA LEU A 13 8.76 -12.18 -8.84
C LEU A 13 7.26 -12.44 -9.03
N VAL A 14 6.46 -11.37 -9.12
CA VAL A 14 5.03 -11.41 -9.44
C VAL A 14 4.78 -12.07 -10.80
N SER A 15 5.66 -11.87 -11.76
CA SER A 15 5.60 -12.50 -13.09
C SER A 15 5.89 -14.01 -13.08
N GLN A 16 6.44 -14.54 -11.98
CA GLN A 16 6.89 -15.92 -11.84
C GLN A 16 6.13 -16.59 -10.70
N ARG A 17 4.83 -16.87 -10.92
CA ARG A 17 3.91 -17.42 -9.92
C ARG A 17 4.46 -18.65 -9.19
N GLY A 18 5.09 -19.59 -9.90
CA GLY A 18 5.69 -20.78 -9.30
C GLY A 18 6.81 -20.45 -8.30
N LYS A 19 7.71 -19.53 -8.65
CA LYS A 19 8.78 -19.09 -7.74
C LYS A 19 8.25 -18.31 -6.55
N LEU A 20 7.14 -17.58 -6.72
CA LEU A 20 6.49 -16.86 -5.62
C LEU A 20 5.90 -17.82 -4.59
N ILE A 21 5.22 -18.89 -5.03
CA ILE A 21 4.62 -19.91 -4.17
C ILE A 21 5.72 -20.61 -3.35
N SER A 22 6.79 -21.05 -4.01
CA SER A 22 7.90 -21.73 -3.33
C SER A 22 8.68 -20.80 -2.40
N ALA A 23 8.85 -19.53 -2.77
CA ALA A 23 9.51 -18.55 -1.90
C ALA A 23 8.67 -18.17 -0.67
N LEU A 24 7.34 -18.26 -0.76
CA LEU A 24 6.44 -18.06 0.36
C LEU A 24 6.21 -19.36 1.17
N LYS A 25 6.79 -20.49 0.75
CA LYS A 25 6.58 -21.83 1.33
C LYS A 25 5.09 -22.20 1.42
N LEU A 26 4.32 -21.81 0.40
CA LEU A 26 2.87 -22.01 0.35
C LEU A 26 2.48 -23.30 -0.41
N ASP A 27 3.42 -24.22 -0.56
CA ASP A 27 3.32 -25.41 -1.41
C ASP A 27 2.37 -26.50 -0.86
N GLY A 28 1.85 -26.34 0.36
CA GLY A 28 1.14 -27.41 1.08
C GLY A 28 -0.39 -27.40 1.03
N GLU A 29 -1.05 -26.34 0.54
CA GLU A 29 -2.52 -26.23 0.65
C GLU A 29 -3.16 -25.44 -0.50
N ASP A 30 -4.25 -25.98 -1.06
CA ASP A 30 -5.00 -25.35 -2.15
C ASP A 30 -5.58 -23.97 -1.78
N ALA A 31 -5.87 -23.75 -0.49
CA ALA A 31 -6.31 -22.45 0.02
C ALA A 31 -5.26 -21.35 -0.22
N ASN A 32 -3.98 -21.68 -0.04
CA ASN A 32 -2.88 -20.72 -0.22
C ASN A 32 -2.69 -20.33 -1.68
N THR A 33 -2.87 -21.27 -2.60
CA THR A 33 -2.78 -20.99 -4.04
C THR A 33 -3.94 -20.11 -4.54
N ARG A 34 -5.14 -20.25 -3.93
CA ARG A 34 -6.31 -19.38 -4.19
C ARG A 34 -6.08 -17.96 -3.69
N ILE A 35 -5.52 -17.80 -2.49
CA ILE A 35 -5.20 -16.49 -1.93
C ILE A 35 -4.20 -15.75 -2.82
N ILE A 36 -3.12 -16.43 -3.25
CA ILE A 36 -2.14 -15.82 -4.16
C ILE A 36 -2.78 -15.47 -5.50
N LYS A 37 -3.63 -16.33 -6.05
CA LYS A 37 -4.34 -16.03 -7.30
C LYS A 37 -5.19 -14.76 -7.15
N ALA A 38 -5.97 -14.65 -6.07
CA ALA A 38 -6.81 -13.49 -5.80
C ALA A 38 -5.99 -12.20 -5.64
N ILE A 39 -4.86 -12.27 -4.93
CA ILE A 39 -3.94 -11.15 -4.76
C ILE A 39 -3.34 -10.73 -6.10
N LEU A 40 -2.86 -11.68 -6.91
CA LEU A 40 -2.33 -11.37 -8.24
C LEU A 40 -3.41 -10.73 -9.13
N THR A 41 -4.63 -11.27 -9.15
CA THR A 41 -5.74 -10.68 -9.91
C THR A 41 -6.08 -9.26 -9.45
N THR A 42 -5.89 -8.93 -8.17
CA THR A 42 -6.28 -7.63 -7.61
C THR A 42 -5.19 -6.57 -7.74
N PHE A 43 -3.92 -6.97 -7.68
CA PHE A 43 -2.76 -6.08 -7.62
C PHE A 43 -1.85 -6.16 -8.85
N THR A 44 -2.26 -6.83 -9.91
CA THR A 44 -1.45 -6.97 -11.13
C THR A 44 -2.33 -6.92 -12.37
N GLU A 45 -1.75 -6.45 -13.46
CA GLU A 45 -2.37 -6.54 -14.78
C GLU A 45 -1.78 -7.73 -15.52
N THR A 46 -2.65 -8.55 -16.11
CA THR A 46 -2.26 -9.63 -17.00
C THR A 46 -2.64 -9.22 -18.40
N ALA A 47 -1.67 -9.02 -19.29
CA ALA A 47 -1.96 -8.66 -20.68
C ALA A 47 -2.70 -9.82 -21.36
N SER A 48 -3.70 -9.50 -22.19
CA SER A 48 -4.66 -10.46 -22.78
C SER A 48 -4.02 -11.64 -23.57
N LYS A 49 -2.73 -11.56 -23.92
CA LYS A 49 -1.96 -12.60 -24.62
C LYS A 49 -0.72 -13.10 -23.86
N SER A 50 -0.60 -12.80 -22.57
CA SER A 50 0.59 -13.13 -21.77
C SER A 50 0.21 -13.65 -20.40
N ASP A 51 0.77 -14.79 -20.00
CA ASP A 51 0.63 -15.35 -18.64
C ASP A 51 1.50 -14.62 -17.60
N ARG A 52 2.25 -13.59 -18.03
CA ARG A 52 3.07 -12.77 -17.13
C ARG A 52 2.25 -11.63 -16.54
N ALA A 53 1.99 -11.74 -15.24
CA ALA A 53 1.49 -10.65 -14.42
C ALA A 53 2.54 -9.53 -14.29
N VAL A 54 2.15 -8.29 -14.58
CA VAL A 54 2.98 -7.10 -14.42
C VAL A 54 2.35 -6.17 -13.39
N MET A 55 3.17 -5.67 -12.47
CA MET A 55 2.74 -4.71 -11.45
C MET A 55 3.12 -3.29 -11.91
N SER A 56 2.15 -2.57 -12.46
CA SER A 56 2.32 -1.16 -12.86
C SER A 56 2.50 -0.24 -11.66
N ASP A 57 2.99 0.98 -11.88
CA ASP A 57 3.18 1.98 -10.81
C ASP A 57 1.87 2.31 -10.07
N PHE A 58 0.75 2.27 -10.79
CA PHE A 58 -0.59 2.37 -10.21
C PHE A 58 -0.85 1.22 -9.24
N HIS A 59 -0.58 -0.02 -9.62
CA HIS A 59 -0.77 -1.20 -8.80
C HIS A 59 0.17 -1.26 -7.59
N GLN A 60 1.40 -0.77 -7.73
CA GLN A 60 2.32 -0.56 -6.61
C GLN A 60 1.74 0.42 -5.59
N THR A 61 1.20 1.54 -6.07
CA THR A 61 0.57 2.56 -5.22
C THR A 61 -0.69 2.01 -4.55
N LYS A 62 -1.49 1.22 -5.27
CA LYS A 62 -2.67 0.51 -4.73
C LYS A 62 -2.27 -0.45 -3.61
N THR A 63 -1.25 -1.28 -3.81
CA THR A 63 -0.76 -2.22 -2.79
C THR A 63 -0.27 -1.49 -1.54
N LEU A 64 0.48 -0.40 -1.71
CA LEU A 64 0.91 0.47 -0.62
C LEU A 64 -0.28 1.09 0.14
N ALA A 65 -1.30 1.56 -0.56
CA ALA A 65 -2.50 2.13 0.06
C ALA A 65 -3.27 1.09 0.90
N TYR A 66 -3.41 -0.13 0.40
CA TYR A 66 -4.01 -1.24 1.15
C TYR A 66 -3.18 -1.60 2.39
N MET A 67 -1.84 -1.57 2.31
CA MET A 67 -1.00 -1.76 3.49
C MET A 67 -1.19 -0.65 4.53
N CYS A 68 -1.28 0.62 4.11
CA CYS A 68 -1.57 1.72 5.01
C CYS A 68 -2.95 1.59 5.68
N ALA A 69 -3.97 1.13 4.94
CA ALA A 69 -5.30 0.87 5.50
C ALA A 69 -5.26 -0.24 6.57
N LEU A 70 -4.54 -1.34 6.31
CA LEU A 70 -4.34 -2.39 7.30
C LEU A 70 -3.57 -1.89 8.52
N ALA A 71 -2.55 -1.04 8.34
CA ALA A 71 -1.82 -0.41 9.45
C ALA A 71 -2.77 0.39 10.34
N LEU A 72 -3.70 1.16 9.76
CA LEU A 72 -4.70 1.92 10.52
C LEU A 72 -5.55 1.02 11.39
N HIS A 73 -6.02 -0.11 10.86
CA HIS A 73 -6.81 -1.05 11.66
C HIS A 73 -6.01 -1.68 12.81
N LEU A 74 -4.71 -1.92 12.64
CA LEU A 74 -3.85 -2.51 13.68
C LEU A 74 -3.49 -1.50 14.78
N ASP A 75 -3.31 -0.23 14.44
CA ASP A 75 -2.89 0.84 15.38
C ASP A 75 -4.09 1.68 15.89
N ASN A 76 -5.30 1.10 15.98
CA ASN A 76 -6.52 1.81 16.43
C ASN A 76 -6.74 3.17 15.72
N PHE A 77 -6.55 3.18 14.41
CA PHE A 77 -6.66 4.34 13.52
C PHE A 77 -5.68 5.50 13.81
N SER A 78 -4.56 5.22 14.49
CA SER A 78 -3.53 6.20 14.88
C SER A 78 -2.10 5.67 14.64
N VAL A 79 -1.61 5.81 13.40
CA VAL A 79 -0.36 5.17 12.95
C VAL A 79 0.83 6.10 13.09
N ASP A 80 1.95 5.60 13.61
CA ASP A 80 3.25 6.25 13.53
C ASP A 80 3.89 6.01 12.17
N HIS A 81 3.72 6.99 11.27
CA HIS A 81 4.23 6.91 9.91
C HIS A 81 5.77 6.89 9.82
N GLU A 82 6.51 7.41 10.81
CA GLU A 82 7.97 7.42 10.78
C GLU A 82 8.54 6.05 11.16
N LYS A 83 7.93 5.37 12.13
CA LYS A 83 8.28 3.97 12.45
C LYS A 83 7.94 3.04 11.29
N LEU A 84 6.76 3.20 10.68
CA LEU A 84 6.36 2.38 9.54
C LEU A 84 7.27 2.61 8.31
N ALA A 85 7.66 3.86 8.06
CA ALA A 85 8.60 4.20 6.98
C ALA A 85 9.96 3.51 7.15
N ARG A 86 10.50 3.47 8.38
CA ARG A 86 11.75 2.77 8.69
C ARG A 86 11.64 1.26 8.50
N ASN A 87 10.57 0.65 9.00
CA ASN A 87 10.37 -0.80 8.91
C ASN A 87 10.19 -1.29 7.48
N CYS A 88 9.49 -0.51 6.66
CA CYS A 88 9.27 -0.82 5.25
C CYS A 88 10.36 -0.24 4.33
N ASN A 89 11.37 0.47 4.83
CA ASN A 89 12.37 1.14 3.99
C ASN A 89 11.73 1.99 2.86
N ILE A 90 10.63 2.70 3.18
CA ILE A 90 9.94 3.61 2.26
C ILE A 90 10.23 5.04 2.69
N GLN A 91 10.37 5.97 1.74
CA GLN A 91 10.49 7.38 2.05
C GLN A 91 9.27 7.87 2.87
N SER A 92 9.55 8.45 4.05
CA SER A 92 8.51 8.93 4.98
C SER A 92 7.56 9.94 4.34
N ALA A 93 8.05 10.78 3.44
CA ALA A 93 7.25 11.73 2.66
C ALA A 93 6.17 11.03 1.80
N LYS A 94 6.54 9.94 1.11
CA LYS A 94 5.61 9.15 0.28
C LYS A 94 4.54 8.49 1.14
N LEU A 95 4.92 7.94 2.28
CA LEU A 95 3.99 7.31 3.21
C LEU A 95 3.01 8.33 3.80
N ARG A 96 3.51 9.51 4.16
CA ARG A 96 2.69 10.63 4.65
C ARG A 96 1.67 11.08 3.61
N GLU A 97 2.09 11.20 2.35
CA GLU A 97 1.19 11.55 1.25
C GLU A 97 0.10 10.48 1.05
N LEU A 98 0.47 9.20 1.06
CA LEU A 98 -0.49 8.10 0.98
C LEU A 98 -1.52 8.15 2.11
N PHE A 99 -1.09 8.37 3.35
CA PHE A 99 -2.01 8.52 4.48
C PHE A 99 -2.93 9.74 4.33
N ARG A 100 -2.44 10.87 3.79
CA ARG A 100 -3.31 12.02 3.48
C ARG A 100 -4.33 11.71 2.40
N THR A 101 -3.94 10.98 1.35
CA THR A 101 -4.86 10.52 0.30
C THR A 101 -5.94 9.59 0.86
N LEU A 102 -5.61 8.79 1.88
CA LEU A 102 -6.56 7.96 2.63
C LEU A 102 -7.43 8.75 3.61
N GLY A 103 -7.33 10.09 3.67
CA GLY A 103 -8.11 10.94 4.57
C GLY A 103 -7.56 11.06 6.00
N CYS A 104 -6.34 10.57 6.25
CA CYS A 104 -5.71 10.75 7.56
C CYS A 104 -5.16 12.17 7.72
N THR A 105 -5.20 12.66 8.96
CA THR A 105 -4.66 13.96 9.35
C THR A 105 -3.43 13.76 10.24
N SER A 106 -2.46 14.68 10.14
CA SER A 106 -1.31 14.67 11.04
C SER A 106 -1.74 15.22 12.40
N SER A 107 -1.50 14.46 13.46
CA SER A 107 -1.78 14.87 14.83
C SER A 107 -0.64 14.44 15.74
N VAL A 108 -0.44 15.15 16.84
CA VAL A 108 0.53 14.77 17.86
C VAL A 108 -0.22 14.01 18.94
N VAL A 109 0.10 12.72 19.09
CA VAL A 109 -0.51 11.84 20.09
C VAL A 109 0.60 11.36 21.01
N ALA A 110 0.50 11.68 22.30
CA ALA A 110 1.53 11.37 23.30
C ALA A 110 2.95 11.86 22.93
N GLY A 111 3.06 13.04 22.30
CA GLY A 111 4.33 13.63 21.89
C GLY A 111 4.90 13.14 20.55
N GLU A 112 4.29 12.12 19.93
CA GLU A 112 4.72 11.56 18.64
C GLU A 112 3.84 12.06 17.48
N LYS A 113 4.45 12.36 16.32
CA LYS A 113 3.72 12.74 15.10
C LYS A 113 3.09 11.51 14.44
N ARG A 114 1.78 11.38 14.62
CA ARG A 114 0.98 10.27 14.08
C ARG A 114 0.05 10.72 12.96
N MET A 115 -0.28 9.79 12.07
CA MET A 115 -1.34 9.95 11.09
C MET A 115 -2.60 9.30 11.67
N VAL A 116 -3.63 10.11 11.89
CA VAL A 116 -4.86 9.71 12.56
C VAL A 116 -6.03 9.82 11.60
N LEU A 117 -6.84 8.77 11.51
CA LEU A 117 -8.11 8.79 10.82
C LEU A 117 -9.21 9.16 11.82
N LYS A 118 -9.83 10.32 11.65
CA LYS A 118 -10.90 10.81 12.53
C LYS A 118 -12.26 10.70 11.85
N THR A 119 -13.30 10.54 12.65
CA THR A 119 -14.69 10.70 12.22
C THR A 119 -15.16 12.14 12.50
N PRO A 120 -16.00 12.74 11.65
CA PRO A 120 -16.45 12.24 10.34
C PRO A 120 -15.30 12.22 9.31
N PHE A 121 -15.38 11.32 8.35
CA PHE A 121 -14.36 11.17 7.32
C PHE A 121 -14.29 12.42 6.43
N THR A 122 -13.14 13.10 6.44
CA THR A 122 -12.92 14.28 5.60
C THR A 122 -11.92 13.96 4.50
N LEU A 123 -12.38 14.04 3.25
CA LEU A 123 -11.47 13.94 2.11
C LEU A 123 -10.54 15.17 2.07
N PRO A 124 -9.25 14.99 1.74
CA PRO A 124 -8.34 16.10 1.53
C PRO A 124 -8.88 16.97 0.40
N GLN A 125 -9.03 18.27 0.64
CA GLN A 125 -9.43 19.17 -0.42
C GLN A 125 -8.37 19.19 -1.53
N PRO A 126 -8.79 19.16 -2.81
CA PRO A 126 -7.87 19.36 -3.92
C PRO A 126 -7.05 20.61 -3.66
N ARG A 127 -5.72 20.55 -3.86
CA ARG A 127 -4.90 21.76 -3.77
C ARG A 127 -5.51 22.78 -4.74
N LYS A 128 -6.08 23.86 -4.23
CA LYS A 128 -6.50 25.00 -5.05
C LYS A 128 -5.26 25.41 -5.85
N GLY A 129 -5.29 25.17 -7.16
CA GLY A 129 -4.23 25.60 -8.06
C GLY A 129 -3.96 27.09 -7.79
N LYS A 130 -2.70 27.48 -7.77
CA LYS A 130 -2.30 28.89 -7.67
C LYS A 130 -3.07 29.62 -8.77
N ALA A 131 -4.09 30.40 -8.40
CA ALA A 131 -4.82 31.20 -9.36
C ALA A 131 -3.77 32.05 -10.07
N GLY A 132 -3.60 31.83 -11.37
CA GLY A 132 -2.64 32.55 -12.18
C GLY A 132 -2.90 34.03 -11.98
N GLY A 133 -1.97 34.71 -11.29
CA GLY A 133 -1.93 36.16 -11.26
C GLY A 133 -1.67 36.62 -12.68
N ARG A 134 -2.74 36.91 -13.41
CA ARG A 134 -2.69 37.54 -14.72
C ARG A 134 -2.27 39.00 -14.43
N LYS A 135 -0.96 39.26 -14.58
CA LYS A 135 -0.46 40.62 -14.78
C LYS A 135 -0.81 41.06 -16.20
#